data_AF-A0A9D9EL34-F1
#
_entry.id   AF-A0A9D9EL34-F1
#
_cell.length_a   1.000
_cell.length_b   1.000
_cell.length_c   1.000
_cell.angle_alpha   90.00
_cell.angle_beta   90.00
_cell.angle_gamma   90.00
#
_symmetry.space_group_name_H-M   'P 1'
#
loop_
_entity.id
_entity.type
_entity.pdbx_description
1 polymer ?
#
loop_
_entity_poly.entity_id
_entity_poly.type
_entity_poly.pdbx_seq_one_letter_code
_entity_poly.pdbx_strand_id
1 'polypeptide(L)'
;MADWTDLKKRLDNDIDYTANREFAKMIVSNEAKAVHYYLTKIGLPIMKHIEYSIMHRDISADYYIFLSSPYDSKEEKPLWHRVDLYKGINCLLSSYTSSIACRHFCKLANKEKRISEKEGELLEFVDYESLIRCESANDEEDNIQVRLVRKAYQMLSERYRRVLHFLVIEKMSALDAFPLLDSYIHPRPKDGLTSDEVKQSWTNKQRQDALSLLKGYALKHLQENFESIKNNLNC
;
A
#
# COMPACT_ATOMS: atom_id res chain seq x y z
N MET A 1 -32.74 30.32 -22.03
CA MET A 1 -31.99 29.10 -21.68
C MET A 1 -31.22 28.69 -22.92
N ALA A 2 -29.89 28.60 -22.85
CA ALA A 2 -29.12 28.07 -23.97
C ALA A 2 -29.57 26.63 -24.26
N ASP A 3 -29.74 26.28 -25.53
CA ASP A 3 -30.10 24.92 -25.93
C ASP A 3 -28.96 23.97 -25.51
N TRP A 4 -29.28 22.97 -24.69
CA TRP A 4 -28.37 21.91 -24.26
C TRP A 4 -27.61 21.25 -25.42
N THR A 5 -28.25 21.18 -26.59
CA THR A 5 -27.65 20.62 -27.81
C THR A 5 -26.54 21.51 -28.37
N ASP A 6 -26.72 22.83 -28.31
CA ASP A 6 -25.72 23.81 -28.71
C ASP A 6 -24.55 23.84 -27.73
N LEU A 7 -24.84 23.82 -26.43
CA LEU A 7 -23.82 23.79 -25.38
C LEU A 7 -22.84 22.62 -25.56
N LYS A 8 -23.36 21.41 -25.83
CA LYS A 8 -22.55 20.20 -26.07
C LYS A 8 -21.53 20.36 -27.19
N LYS A 9 -21.95 20.93 -28.32
CA LYS A 9 -21.09 21.07 -29.51
C LYS A 9 -19.89 21.98 -29.25
N ARG A 10 -20.03 22.90 -28.31
CA ARG A 10 -18.97 23.86 -27.96
C ARG A 10 -17.95 23.28 -26.98
N LEU A 11 -18.30 22.25 -26.20
CA LEU A 11 -17.47 21.78 -25.07
C LEU A 11 -16.04 21.41 -25.45
N ASP A 12 -15.85 20.76 -26.60
CA ASP A 12 -14.53 20.24 -27.01
C ASP A 12 -13.63 21.32 -27.64
N ASN A 13 -14.22 22.41 -28.16
CA ASN A 13 -13.52 23.50 -28.84
C ASN A 13 -13.68 24.85 -28.09
N ASP A 14 -13.93 24.79 -26.79
CA ASP A 14 -14.22 25.94 -25.93
C ASP A 14 -12.92 26.63 -25.49
N ILE A 15 -12.39 27.49 -26.35
CA ILE A 15 -11.11 28.20 -26.13
C ILE A 15 -11.17 29.05 -24.85
N ASP A 16 -12.31 29.69 -24.58
CA ASP A 16 -12.50 30.58 -23.42
C ASP A 16 -13.05 29.86 -22.18
N TYR A 17 -13.20 28.53 -22.25
CA TYR A 17 -13.74 27.67 -21.19
C TYR A 17 -15.12 28.09 -20.66
N THR A 18 -15.86 28.90 -21.42
CA THR A 18 -17.13 29.48 -20.97
C THR A 18 -18.24 28.45 -21.01
N ALA A 19 -18.29 27.64 -22.07
CA ALA A 19 -19.23 26.52 -22.17
C ALA A 19 -18.94 25.45 -21.10
N ASN A 20 -17.67 25.18 -20.79
CA ASN A 20 -17.26 24.23 -19.76
C ASN A 20 -17.62 24.74 -18.35
N ARG A 21 -17.48 26.04 -18.08
CA ARG A 21 -17.91 26.65 -16.81
C ARG A 21 -19.42 26.61 -16.65
N GLU A 22 -20.16 26.92 -17.72
CA GLU A 22 -21.63 26.81 -17.72
C GLU A 22 -22.06 25.36 -17.47
N PHE A 23 -21.45 24.41 -18.17
CA PHE A 23 -21.71 22.98 -17.98
C PHE A 23 -21.39 22.49 -16.56
N ALA A 24 -20.26 22.94 -15.97
CA ALA A 24 -19.92 22.64 -14.58
C ALA A 24 -21.00 23.15 -13.60
N LYS A 25 -21.52 24.36 -13.81
CA LYS A 25 -22.62 24.90 -12.99
C LYS A 25 -23.90 24.08 -13.10
N MET A 26 -24.24 23.59 -14.29
CA MET A 26 -25.40 22.71 -14.49
C MET A 26 -25.25 21.38 -13.74
N ILE A 27 -24.04 20.80 -13.73
CA ILE A 27 -23.73 19.58 -12.97
C ILE A 27 -23.91 19.84 -11.47
N VAL A 28 -23.31 20.91 -10.93
CA VAL A 28 -23.41 21.28 -9.51
C VAL A 28 -24.86 21.56 -9.10
N SER A 29 -25.65 22.12 -10.03
CA SER A 29 -27.10 22.32 -9.86
C SER A 29 -27.93 21.03 -10.00
N ASN A 30 -27.28 19.87 -10.18
CA ASN A 30 -27.91 18.55 -10.32
C ASN A 30 -28.86 18.43 -11.52
N GLU A 31 -28.61 19.15 -12.61
CA GLU A 31 -29.42 19.02 -13.81
C GLU A 31 -29.23 17.64 -14.45
N ALA A 32 -30.29 16.84 -14.51
CA ALA A 32 -30.23 15.43 -14.91
C ALA A 32 -29.53 15.18 -16.26
N LYS A 33 -29.79 16.02 -17.26
CA LYS A 33 -29.16 15.91 -18.60
C LYS A 33 -27.66 16.18 -18.54
N ALA A 34 -27.25 17.18 -17.75
CA ALA A 34 -25.86 17.56 -17.60
C ALA A 34 -25.06 16.50 -16.82
N VAL A 35 -25.61 16.06 -15.68
CA VAL A 35 -25.04 14.98 -14.86
C VAL A 35 -24.91 13.69 -15.68
N HIS A 36 -25.97 13.28 -16.40
CA HIS A 36 -25.93 12.07 -17.22
C HIS A 36 -24.83 12.14 -18.28
N TYR A 37 -24.69 13.27 -18.98
CA TYR A 37 -23.63 13.45 -19.97
C TYR A 37 -22.23 13.46 -19.34
N TYR A 38 -22.08 14.14 -18.21
CA TYR A 38 -20.82 14.20 -17.46
C TYR A 38 -20.36 12.79 -17.05
N LEU A 39 -21.25 11.98 -16.47
CA LEU A 39 -20.89 10.64 -16.02
C LEU A 39 -20.64 9.68 -17.19
N THR A 40 -21.42 9.75 -18.27
CA THR A 40 -21.34 8.77 -19.37
C THR A 40 -20.30 9.12 -20.44
N LYS A 41 -20.20 10.38 -20.87
CA LYS A 41 -19.32 10.78 -21.97
C LYS A 41 -17.94 11.21 -21.51
N ILE A 42 -17.85 11.83 -20.34
CA ILE A 42 -16.56 12.28 -19.78
C ILE A 42 -16.07 11.31 -18.71
N GLY A 43 -16.91 10.96 -17.74
CA GLY A 43 -16.54 10.16 -16.58
C GLY A 43 -16.18 8.72 -16.93
N LEU A 44 -17.00 8.03 -17.72
CA LEU A 44 -16.84 6.62 -18.01
C LEU A 44 -15.50 6.27 -18.70
N PRO A 45 -15.03 7.00 -19.74
CA PRO A 45 -13.72 6.72 -20.32
C PRO A 45 -12.56 6.91 -19.33
N ILE A 46 -12.64 7.94 -18.48
CA ILE A 46 -11.63 8.21 -17.45
C ILE A 46 -11.63 7.09 -16.40
N MET A 47 -12.81 6.71 -15.92
CA MET A 47 -12.98 5.63 -14.95
C MET A 47 -12.40 4.32 -15.48
N LYS A 48 -12.74 3.94 -16.72
CA LYS A 48 -12.19 2.73 -17.36
C LYS A 48 -10.67 2.78 -17.48
N HIS A 49 -10.10 3.94 -17.83
CA HIS A 49 -8.65 4.09 -17.87
C HIS A 49 -8.01 3.84 -16.50
N ILE A 50 -8.56 4.42 -15.43
CA ILE A 50 -8.07 4.22 -14.06
C ILE A 50 -8.23 2.75 -13.63
N GLU A 51 -9.39 2.15 -13.89
CA GLU A 51 -9.70 0.75 -13.60
C GLU A 51 -8.65 -0.19 -14.20
N TYR A 52 -8.37 -0.05 -15.50
CA TYR A 52 -7.48 -0.97 -16.21
C TYR A 52 -5.99 -0.64 -16.07
N SER A 53 -5.62 0.64 -15.91
CA SER A 53 -4.22 1.08 -15.98
C SER A 53 -3.61 1.47 -14.64
N ILE A 54 -4.41 1.71 -13.59
CA ILE A 54 -3.93 2.21 -12.30
C ILE A 54 -4.32 1.27 -11.16
N MET A 55 -5.61 0.93 -11.06
CA MET A 55 -6.16 0.22 -9.90
C MET A 55 -6.23 -1.29 -10.12
N HIS A 56 -6.39 -1.75 -11.36
CA HIS A 56 -6.51 -3.17 -11.74
C HIS A 56 -7.64 -3.93 -11.00
N ARG A 57 -8.69 -3.21 -10.60
CA ARG A 57 -9.91 -3.72 -9.96
C ARG A 57 -11.08 -2.81 -10.27
N ASP A 58 -12.31 -3.28 -10.06
CA ASP A 58 -13.50 -2.42 -10.16
C ASP A 58 -13.42 -1.27 -9.14
N ILE A 59 -13.67 -0.07 -9.64
CA ILE A 59 -13.65 1.19 -8.88
C ILE A 59 -14.92 2.01 -9.11
N SER A 60 -15.95 1.44 -9.72
CA SER A 60 -17.14 2.18 -10.15
C SER A 60 -17.73 3.01 -9.00
N ALA A 61 -17.99 2.37 -7.85
CA ALA A 61 -18.51 3.05 -6.67
C ALA A 61 -17.54 4.13 -6.13
N ASP A 62 -16.26 3.79 -5.97
CA ASP A 62 -15.21 4.70 -5.48
C ASP A 62 -15.11 5.95 -6.35
N TYR A 63 -15.18 5.78 -7.67
CA TYR A 63 -15.09 6.85 -8.65
C TYR A 63 -16.31 7.79 -8.61
N TYR A 64 -17.51 7.23 -8.47
CA TYR A 64 -18.72 8.05 -8.32
C TYR A 64 -18.72 8.81 -6.99
N ILE A 65 -18.37 8.16 -5.88
CA ILE A 65 -18.22 8.82 -4.58
C ILE A 65 -17.16 9.92 -4.67
N PHE A 66 -16.06 9.66 -5.38
CA PHE A 66 -15.02 10.65 -5.61
C PHE A 66 -15.62 11.89 -6.31
N LEU A 67 -16.32 11.75 -7.43
CA LEU A 67 -16.83 12.93 -8.12
C LEU A 67 -17.97 13.66 -7.38
N SER A 68 -18.85 12.90 -6.72
CA SER A 68 -20.14 13.40 -6.21
C SER A 68 -20.11 13.90 -4.76
N SER A 69 -19.14 13.45 -3.96
CA SER A 69 -19.04 13.81 -2.54
C SER A 69 -18.76 15.31 -2.31
N PRO A 70 -19.31 15.92 -1.23
CA PRO A 70 -20.21 15.33 -0.23
C PRO A 70 -21.66 15.20 -0.70
N TYR A 71 -22.44 14.36 -0.01
CA TYR A 71 -23.87 14.18 -0.26
C TYR A 71 -24.69 15.00 0.75
N ASP A 72 -25.63 15.81 0.25
CA ASP A 72 -26.59 16.52 1.08
C ASP A 72 -27.76 15.60 1.40
N SER A 73 -27.85 15.19 2.66
CA SER A 73 -28.90 14.31 3.16
C SER A 73 -30.27 14.99 3.28
N LYS A 74 -30.34 16.32 3.33
CA LYS A 74 -31.62 17.05 3.40
C LYS A 74 -32.24 17.22 2.03
N GLU A 75 -31.41 17.52 1.04
CA GLU A 75 -31.83 17.78 -0.34
C GLU A 75 -31.73 16.54 -1.24
N GLU A 76 -31.32 15.39 -0.66
CA GLU A 76 -31.11 14.10 -1.32
C GLU A 76 -30.28 14.18 -2.60
N LYS A 77 -29.28 15.06 -2.61
CA LYS A 77 -28.47 15.33 -3.81
C LYS A 77 -26.98 15.44 -3.51
N PRO A 78 -26.12 14.98 -4.44
CA PRO A 78 -24.69 15.23 -4.36
C PRO A 78 -24.36 16.71 -4.57
N LEU A 79 -23.33 17.18 -3.86
CA LEU A 79 -22.88 18.57 -3.92
C LEU A 79 -21.81 18.79 -5.00
N TRP A 80 -21.26 17.72 -5.59
CA TRP A 80 -20.29 17.78 -6.69
C TRP A 80 -19.11 18.71 -6.40
N HIS A 81 -18.62 18.72 -5.16
CA HIS A 81 -17.64 19.71 -4.70
C HIS A 81 -16.41 19.79 -5.60
N ARG A 82 -15.94 18.66 -6.13
CA ARG A 82 -14.78 18.63 -7.04
C ARG A 82 -15.04 19.32 -8.38
N VAL A 83 -16.27 19.26 -8.88
CA VAL A 83 -16.71 19.95 -10.10
C VAL A 83 -16.89 21.45 -9.82
N ASP A 84 -17.41 21.82 -8.65
CA ASP A 84 -17.57 23.23 -8.23
C ASP A 84 -16.22 23.98 -8.10
N LEU A 85 -15.15 23.25 -7.78
CA LEU A 85 -13.79 23.79 -7.76
C LEU A 85 -13.24 24.14 -9.17
N TYR A 86 -13.85 23.64 -10.25
CA TYR A 86 -13.41 23.96 -11.61
C TYR A 86 -13.69 25.42 -11.96
N LYS A 87 -12.63 26.17 -12.29
CA LYS A 87 -12.73 27.61 -12.62
C LYS A 87 -12.55 27.94 -14.10
N GLY A 88 -12.28 26.95 -14.97
CA GLY A 88 -12.10 27.15 -16.41
C GLY A 88 -11.00 28.16 -16.75
N ILE A 89 -9.78 27.93 -16.24
CA ILE A 89 -8.64 28.85 -16.44
C ILE A 89 -7.65 28.30 -17.48
N ASN A 90 -7.31 27.01 -17.42
CA ASN A 90 -6.20 26.43 -18.21
C ASN A 90 -6.53 25.13 -18.94
N CYS A 91 -7.74 24.58 -18.77
CA CYS A 91 -8.10 23.29 -19.33
C CYS A 91 -9.61 23.09 -19.40
N LEU A 92 -10.04 22.16 -20.26
CA LEU A 92 -11.43 21.69 -20.33
C LEU A 92 -11.82 20.95 -19.04
N LEU A 93 -13.12 20.88 -18.77
CA LEU A 93 -13.64 20.14 -17.62
C LEU A 93 -13.25 18.66 -17.67
N SER A 94 -13.19 18.07 -18.86
CA SER A 94 -12.76 16.68 -19.08
C SER A 94 -11.30 16.45 -18.66
N SER A 95 -10.39 17.32 -19.10
CA SER A 95 -8.97 17.27 -18.74
C SER A 95 -8.75 17.50 -17.25
N TYR A 96 -9.46 18.48 -16.67
CA TYR A 96 -9.43 18.73 -15.23
C TYR A 96 -9.87 17.49 -14.44
N THR A 97 -11.02 16.90 -14.81
CA THR A 97 -11.60 15.71 -14.18
C THR A 97 -10.63 14.54 -14.24
N SER A 98 -10.05 14.28 -15.41
CA SER A 98 -9.05 13.23 -15.61
C SER A 98 -7.83 13.44 -14.70
N SER A 99 -7.29 14.67 -14.65
CA SER A 99 -6.11 14.98 -13.84
C SER A 99 -6.34 14.74 -12.35
N ILE A 100 -7.46 15.24 -11.79
CA ILE A 100 -7.74 15.09 -10.36
C ILE A 100 -8.06 13.66 -9.99
N ALA A 101 -8.77 12.92 -10.85
CA ALA A 101 -9.15 11.54 -10.62
C ALA A 101 -7.91 10.63 -10.69
N CYS A 102 -7.14 10.68 -11.77
CA CYS A 102 -5.90 9.90 -11.90
C CYS A 102 -4.95 10.18 -10.74
N ARG A 103 -4.77 11.46 -10.33
CA ARG A 103 -3.92 11.79 -9.18
C ARG A 103 -4.42 11.15 -7.89
N HIS A 104 -5.73 11.15 -7.65
CA HIS A 104 -6.31 10.53 -6.46
C HIS A 104 -6.12 9.02 -6.47
N PHE A 105 -6.49 8.36 -7.56
CA PHE A 105 -6.41 6.90 -7.67
C PHE A 105 -4.97 6.39 -7.75
N CYS A 106 -4.02 7.15 -8.32
CA CYS A 106 -2.60 6.84 -8.18
C CYS A 106 -2.14 6.88 -6.71
N LYS A 107 -2.62 7.84 -5.92
CA LYS A 107 -2.30 7.88 -4.47
C LYS A 107 -2.96 6.72 -3.74
N LEU A 108 -4.18 6.37 -4.10
CA LEU A 108 -4.90 5.24 -3.51
C LEU A 108 -4.21 3.92 -3.84
N ALA A 109 -3.89 3.65 -5.11
CA ALA A 109 -3.12 2.48 -5.55
C ALA A 109 -1.78 2.36 -4.81
N ASN A 110 -1.05 3.48 -4.67
CA ASN A 110 0.20 3.48 -3.91
C ASN A 110 -0.03 3.20 -2.42
N LYS A 111 -1.14 3.66 -1.84
CA LYS A 111 -1.49 3.38 -0.44
C LYS A 111 -1.87 1.92 -0.28
N GLU A 112 -2.71 1.36 -1.17
CA GLU A 112 -3.08 -0.06 -1.18
C GLU A 112 -1.86 -0.95 -1.38
N LYS A 113 -0.96 -0.59 -2.29
CA LYS A 113 0.32 -1.28 -2.47
C LYS A 113 1.17 -1.26 -1.20
N ARG A 114 1.31 -0.10 -0.55
CA ARG A 114 2.02 0.00 0.74
C ARG A 114 1.33 -0.77 1.85
N ILE A 115 0.00 -0.82 1.86
CA ILE A 115 -0.76 -1.63 2.83
C ILE A 115 -0.55 -3.10 2.54
N SER A 116 -0.58 -3.54 1.29
CA SER A 116 -0.30 -4.93 0.89
C SER A 116 1.15 -5.32 1.17
N GLU A 117 2.12 -4.42 0.97
CA GLU A 117 3.51 -4.60 1.37
C GLU A 117 3.62 -4.71 2.90
N LYS A 118 2.89 -3.86 3.64
CA LYS A 118 2.78 -3.93 5.11
C LYS A 118 1.96 -5.10 5.64
N GLU A 119 1.03 -5.63 4.86
CA GLU A 119 0.25 -6.83 5.17
C GLU A 119 1.07 -8.08 4.85
N GLY A 120 1.97 -8.00 3.87
CA GLY A 120 3.12 -8.90 3.75
C GLY A 120 4.06 -8.78 4.96
N GLU A 121 4.23 -7.58 5.51
CA GLU A 121 4.84 -7.37 6.83
C GLU A 121 3.91 -7.75 8.01
N LEU A 122 2.61 -8.04 7.84
CA LEU A 122 1.74 -8.54 8.93
C LEU A 122 2.09 -9.98 9.34
N LEU A 123 3.08 -10.61 8.72
CA LEU A 123 3.84 -11.70 9.35
C LEU A 123 4.75 -11.22 10.50
N GLU A 124 4.73 -9.92 10.84
CA GLU A 124 5.00 -9.43 12.19
C GLU A 124 3.93 -9.89 13.22
N PHE A 125 2.85 -10.55 12.80
CA PHE A 125 2.03 -11.44 13.62
C PHE A 125 2.52 -12.90 13.60
N VAL A 126 3.82 -13.11 13.43
CA VAL A 126 4.45 -13.98 14.43
C VAL A 126 4.40 -13.19 15.75
N ASP A 127 3.23 -13.25 16.38
CA ASP A 127 2.91 -12.53 17.61
C ASP A 127 4.08 -12.73 18.57
N TYR A 128 4.57 -11.64 19.15
CA TYR A 128 5.69 -11.67 20.09
C TYR A 128 5.51 -12.76 21.16
N GLU A 129 4.27 -12.95 21.60
CA GLU A 129 3.81 -14.06 22.46
C GLU A 129 4.00 -15.45 21.83
N SER A 130 3.70 -15.61 20.54
CA SER A 130 3.91 -16.87 19.81
C SER A 130 5.39 -17.25 19.70
N LEU A 131 6.32 -16.31 19.50
CA LEU A 131 7.77 -16.59 19.51
C LEU A 131 8.30 -16.96 20.89
N ILE A 132 7.87 -16.25 21.94
CA ILE A 132 8.20 -16.61 23.33
C ILE A 132 7.77 -18.06 23.62
N ARG A 133 6.57 -18.44 23.18
CA ARG A 133 6.01 -19.79 23.36
C ARG A 133 6.62 -20.84 22.43
N CYS A 134 7.50 -20.46 21.50
CA CYS A 134 8.26 -21.43 20.70
C CYS A 134 9.44 -22.04 21.47
N GLU A 135 9.92 -21.38 22.53
CA GLU A 135 11.00 -21.88 23.38
C GLU A 135 10.49 -22.80 24.50
N SER A 136 9.20 -22.73 24.84
CA SER A 136 8.57 -23.59 25.84
C SER A 136 8.17 -24.96 25.25
N ALA A 137 8.60 -26.05 25.90
CA ALA A 137 8.33 -27.44 25.49
C ALA A 137 6.90 -27.94 25.81
N ASN A 138 5.98 -27.08 26.27
CA ASN A 138 4.62 -27.49 26.61
C ASN A 138 3.74 -27.53 25.35
N ASP A 139 3.28 -28.74 25.02
CA ASP A 139 2.47 -29.07 23.84
C ASP A 139 0.95 -28.91 24.05
N GLU A 140 0.51 -28.35 25.18
CA GLU A 140 -0.92 -28.15 25.50
C GLU A 140 -1.49 -26.83 24.96
N GLU A 141 -1.29 -26.51 23.67
CA GLU A 141 -1.93 -25.34 23.05
C GLU A 141 -2.89 -25.75 21.91
N ASP A 142 -4.17 -25.43 22.10
CA ASP A 142 -5.29 -25.71 21.17
C ASP A 142 -5.22 -24.90 19.86
N ASN A 143 -4.35 -23.89 19.77
CA ASN A 143 -4.27 -23.04 18.58
C ASN A 143 -3.35 -23.64 17.51
N ILE A 144 -3.96 -24.13 16.41
CA ILE A 144 -3.27 -24.67 15.24
C ILE A 144 -2.21 -23.70 14.70
N GLN A 145 -2.50 -22.40 14.64
CA GLN A 145 -1.56 -21.39 14.11
C GLN A 145 -0.28 -21.32 14.94
N VAL A 146 -0.38 -21.35 16.27
CA VAL A 146 0.77 -21.31 17.18
C VAL A 146 1.64 -22.56 17.01
N ARG A 147 1.02 -23.73 16.84
CA ARG A 147 1.75 -24.99 16.56
C ARG A 147 2.50 -24.95 15.24
N LEU A 148 1.93 -24.34 14.20
CA LEU A 148 2.59 -24.18 12.90
C LEU A 148 3.78 -23.24 12.98
N VAL A 149 3.63 -22.11 13.69
CA VAL A 149 4.72 -21.16 13.95
C VAL A 149 5.84 -21.83 14.75
N ARG A 150 5.52 -22.62 15.79
CA ARG A 150 6.51 -23.37 16.58
C ARG A 150 7.31 -24.34 15.71
N LYS A 151 6.63 -25.12 14.87
CA LYS A 151 7.30 -26.01 13.90
C LYS A 151 8.17 -25.22 12.92
N ALA A 152 7.67 -24.11 12.39
CA ALA A 152 8.43 -23.26 11.46
C ALA A 152 9.70 -22.69 12.12
N TYR A 153 9.61 -22.30 13.39
CA TYR A 153 10.74 -21.82 14.20
C TYR A 153 11.75 -22.92 14.48
N GLN A 154 11.31 -24.13 14.83
CA GLN A 154 12.19 -25.28 15.04
C GLN A 154 12.95 -25.69 13.77
N MET A 155 12.37 -25.44 12.59
CA MET A 155 13.02 -25.66 11.29
C MET A 155 14.08 -24.60 10.93
N LEU A 156 14.18 -23.51 11.69
CA LEU A 156 15.22 -22.50 11.44
C LEU A 156 16.61 -23.01 11.83
N SER A 157 17.61 -22.60 11.03
CA SER A 157 19.02 -22.78 11.40
C SER A 157 19.33 -22.10 12.74
N GLU A 158 20.35 -22.59 13.45
CA GLU A 158 20.77 -21.98 14.72
C GLU A 158 21.05 -20.47 14.57
N ARG A 159 21.69 -20.08 13.46
CA ARG A 159 21.94 -18.68 13.09
C ARG A 159 20.66 -17.85 13.19
N TYR A 160 19.58 -18.26 12.52
CA TYR A 160 18.36 -17.47 12.49
C TYR A 160 17.57 -17.55 13.79
N ARG A 161 17.61 -18.69 14.49
CA ARG A 161 17.02 -18.81 15.84
C ARG A 161 17.66 -17.83 16.82
N ARG A 162 18.98 -17.75 16.88
CA ARG A 162 19.68 -16.79 17.75
C ARG A 162 19.39 -15.35 17.39
N VAL A 163 19.28 -15.02 16.11
CA VAL A 163 18.95 -13.68 15.63
C VAL A 163 17.54 -13.27 16.11
N LEU A 164 16.55 -14.15 15.96
CA LEU A 164 15.20 -13.89 16.43
C LEU A 164 15.13 -13.83 17.96
N HIS A 165 15.81 -14.74 18.65
CA HIS A 165 15.89 -14.73 20.12
C HIS A 165 16.41 -13.38 20.63
N PHE A 166 17.57 -12.95 20.16
CA PHE A 166 18.20 -11.73 20.66
C PHE A 166 17.52 -10.42 20.21
N LEU A 167 17.10 -10.32 18.95
CA LEU A 167 16.58 -9.07 18.38
C LEU A 167 15.05 -8.95 18.48
N VAL A 168 14.33 -10.05 18.71
CA VAL A 168 12.86 -10.07 18.73
C VAL A 168 12.32 -10.50 20.09
N ILE A 169 12.82 -11.59 20.66
CA ILE A 169 12.34 -12.11 21.96
C ILE A 169 12.89 -11.25 23.11
N GLU A 170 14.21 -11.13 23.22
CA GLU A 170 14.90 -10.34 24.26
C GLU A 170 14.88 -8.83 23.97
N LYS A 171 14.45 -8.42 22.77
CA LYS A 171 14.38 -7.01 22.33
C LYS A 171 15.69 -6.23 22.56
N MET A 172 16.84 -6.90 22.47
CA MET A 172 18.12 -6.24 22.64
C MET A 172 18.33 -5.21 21.53
N SER A 173 19.00 -4.11 21.88
CA SER A 173 19.40 -3.14 20.88
C SER A 173 20.37 -3.81 19.90
N ALA A 174 20.36 -3.38 18.64
CA ALA A 174 21.27 -3.94 17.65
C ALA A 174 22.75 -3.80 18.08
N LEU A 175 23.12 -2.75 18.80
CA LEU A 175 24.50 -2.59 19.25
C LEU A 175 24.89 -3.58 20.36
N ASP A 176 23.96 -3.91 21.26
CA ASP A 176 24.19 -4.88 22.34
C ASP A 176 24.15 -6.32 21.82
N ALA A 177 23.32 -6.58 20.80
CA ALA A 177 23.22 -7.89 20.16
C ALA A 177 24.40 -8.19 19.23
N PHE A 178 25.10 -7.16 18.73
CA PHE A 178 26.17 -7.33 17.73
C PHE A 178 27.29 -8.27 18.21
N PRO A 179 27.89 -8.12 19.40
CA PRO A 179 28.92 -9.05 19.89
C PRO A 179 28.45 -10.50 20.06
N LEU A 180 27.14 -10.72 20.19
CA LEU A 180 26.54 -12.06 20.36
C LEU A 180 26.23 -12.73 19.02
N LEU A 181 26.14 -11.94 17.95
CA LEU A 181 25.75 -12.37 16.61
C LEU A 181 26.85 -12.16 15.55
N ASP A 182 28.00 -11.60 15.93
CA ASP A 182 29.07 -11.20 15.02
C ASP A 182 29.68 -12.38 14.25
N SER A 183 29.70 -13.56 14.86
CA SER A 183 30.14 -14.82 14.26
C SER A 183 29.29 -15.25 13.07
N TYR A 184 28.07 -14.73 12.95
CA TYR A 184 27.17 -14.98 11.82
C TYR A 184 27.24 -13.91 10.72
N ILE A 185 28.16 -12.95 10.86
CA ILE A 185 28.31 -11.83 9.94
C ILE A 185 29.72 -11.87 9.34
N HIS A 186 29.77 -12.15 8.03
CA HIS A 186 31.00 -12.25 7.25
C HIS A 186 30.93 -11.27 6.09
N PRO A 187 31.32 -10.00 6.28
CA PRO A 187 31.37 -9.06 5.18
C PRO A 187 32.40 -9.46 4.13
N ARG A 188 32.21 -8.97 2.90
CA ARG A 188 33.16 -9.23 1.82
C ARG A 188 34.50 -8.57 2.15
N PRO A 189 35.64 -9.27 1.98
CA PRO A 189 36.96 -8.67 2.03
C PRO A 189 37.03 -7.44 1.12
N LYS A 190 37.67 -6.38 1.59
CA LYS A 190 37.75 -5.10 0.87
C LYS A 190 39.09 -4.44 1.15
N ASP A 191 39.68 -3.81 0.14
CA ASP A 191 40.91 -3.02 0.28
C ASP A 191 42.09 -3.80 0.89
N GLY A 192 42.19 -5.11 0.58
CA GLY A 192 43.23 -6.01 1.12
C GLY A 192 42.98 -6.53 2.53
N LEU A 193 41.88 -6.12 3.17
CA LEU A 193 41.48 -6.57 4.51
C LEU A 193 40.64 -7.84 4.43
N THR A 194 40.84 -8.72 5.41
CA THR A 194 40.00 -9.90 5.66
C THR A 194 38.59 -9.51 6.12
N SER A 195 37.65 -10.46 6.09
CA SER A 195 36.27 -10.24 6.53
C SER A 195 36.20 -9.70 7.98
N ASP A 196 37.01 -10.25 8.88
CA ASP A 196 37.01 -9.84 10.28
C ASP A 196 37.63 -8.45 10.48
N GLU A 197 38.69 -8.11 9.75
CA GLU A 197 39.27 -6.76 9.78
C GLU A 197 38.30 -5.70 9.23
N VAL A 198 37.59 -6.02 8.13
CA VAL A 198 36.52 -5.15 7.61
C VAL A 198 35.42 -4.97 8.66
N LYS A 199 34.98 -6.04 9.31
CA LYS A 199 33.95 -6.00 10.36
C LYS A 199 34.38 -5.18 11.58
N GLN A 200 35.64 -5.27 11.99
CA GLN A 200 36.19 -4.48 13.09
C GLN A 200 36.19 -2.97 12.78
N SER A 201 36.40 -2.61 11.51
CA SER A 201 36.37 -1.21 11.05
C SER A 201 34.96 -0.59 10.93
N TRP A 202 33.90 -1.37 11.14
CA TRP A 202 32.52 -0.89 10.97
C TRP A 202 32.09 0.12 12.02
N THR A 203 31.43 1.17 11.53
CA THR A 203 30.69 2.14 12.34
C THR A 203 29.46 1.53 12.99
N ASN A 204 28.96 2.15 14.07
CA ASN A 204 27.73 1.73 14.73
C ASN A 204 26.54 1.61 13.76
N LYS A 205 26.42 2.54 12.80
CA LYS A 205 25.39 2.48 11.77
C LYS A 205 25.52 1.22 10.91
N GLN A 206 26.72 0.90 10.44
CA GLN A 206 26.94 -0.31 9.64
C GLN A 206 26.64 -1.59 10.43
N ARG A 207 26.94 -1.63 11.73
CA ARG A 207 26.58 -2.75 12.62
C ARG A 207 25.06 -2.90 12.78
N GLN A 208 24.36 -1.78 12.96
CA GLN A 208 22.90 -1.75 13.04
C GLN A 208 22.25 -2.20 11.72
N ASP A 209 22.76 -1.71 10.59
CA ASP A 209 22.27 -2.07 9.26
C ASP A 209 22.49 -3.58 8.99
N ALA A 210 23.66 -4.11 9.36
CA ALA A 210 23.98 -5.54 9.22
C ALA A 210 23.02 -6.43 10.01
N LEU A 211 22.70 -6.07 11.25
CA LEU A 211 21.76 -6.84 12.08
C LEU A 211 20.30 -6.66 11.65
N SER A 212 19.93 -5.48 11.16
CA SER A 212 18.59 -5.25 10.58
C SER A 212 18.39 -6.15 9.36
N LEU A 213 19.41 -6.27 8.51
CA LEU A 213 19.40 -7.18 7.37
C LEU A 213 19.31 -8.65 7.82
N LEU A 214 20.10 -9.03 8.83
CA LEU A 214 20.12 -10.40 9.36
C LEU A 214 18.77 -10.79 9.99
N LYS A 215 18.13 -9.85 10.72
CA LYS A 215 16.76 -10.00 11.23
C LYS A 215 15.76 -10.19 10.09
N GLY A 216 15.84 -9.38 9.04
CA GLY A 216 14.99 -9.52 7.86
C GLY A 216 15.10 -10.91 7.21
N TYR A 217 16.31 -11.44 7.07
CA TYR A 217 16.51 -12.81 6.57
C TYR A 217 15.93 -13.87 7.50
N ALA A 218 16.13 -13.74 8.82
CA ALA A 218 15.60 -14.69 9.79
C ALA A 218 14.06 -14.77 9.74
N LEU A 219 13.38 -13.62 9.64
CA LEU A 219 11.93 -13.54 9.49
C LEU A 219 11.45 -14.14 8.17
N LYS A 220 12.16 -13.85 7.07
CA LYS A 220 11.85 -14.41 5.75
C LYS A 220 11.92 -15.94 5.75
N HIS A 221 12.96 -16.52 6.35
CA HIS A 221 13.08 -17.97 6.47
C HIS A 221 12.02 -18.59 7.39
N LEU A 222 11.61 -17.87 8.44
CA LEU A 222 10.53 -18.34 9.32
C LEU A 222 9.20 -18.42 8.55
N GLN A 223 8.92 -17.41 7.73
CA GLN A 223 7.75 -17.38 6.85
C GLN A 223 7.80 -18.49 5.79
N GLU A 224 8.93 -18.68 5.13
CA GLU A 224 9.12 -19.74 4.13
C GLU A 224 8.84 -21.13 4.73
N ASN A 225 9.35 -21.38 5.95
CA ASN A 225 9.07 -22.62 6.68
C ASN A 225 7.58 -22.74 7.04
N PHE A 226 6.96 -21.67 7.52
CA PHE A 226 5.55 -21.65 7.89
C PHE A 226 4.64 -21.97 6.70
N GLU A 227 4.82 -21.29 5.57
CA GLU A 227 4.04 -21.53 4.35
C GLU A 227 4.28 -22.94 3.80
N SER A 228 5.52 -23.46 3.89
CA SER A 228 5.82 -24.85 3.52
C SER A 228 5.00 -25.85 4.35
N ILE A 229 4.94 -25.68 5.67
CA ILE A 229 4.16 -26.56 6.55
C ILE A 229 2.66 -26.44 6.23
N LYS A 230 2.15 -25.22 6.06
CA LYS A 230 0.75 -24.94 5.77
C LYS A 230 0.30 -25.58 4.44
N ASN A 231 1.12 -25.48 3.39
CA ASN A 231 0.83 -26.11 2.10
C ASN A 231 0.79 -27.63 2.18
N ASN A 232 1.65 -28.24 3.01
CA ASN A 232 1.67 -29.68 3.25
C ASN A 232 0.47 -30.20 4.07
N LEU A 233 -0.31 -29.32 4.71
CA LEU A 233 -1.50 -29.67 5.51
C LEU A 233 -2.82 -29.52 4.73
N ASN A 234 -2.80 -28.78 3.61
CA ASN A 234 -3.96 -28.56 2.74
C ASN A 234 -3.96 -29.49 1.50
N CYS A 235 -3.08 -30.49 1.47
CA CYS A 235 -3.09 -31.62 0.53
C CYS A 235 -3.49 -32.89 1.28
#